data_AF-A0ABD6C5I6-F1
#
_entry.id   AF-A0ABD6C5I6-F1
#
_cell.length_a   1.000
_cell.length_b   1.000
_cell.length_c   1.000
_cell.angle_alpha   90.00
_cell.angle_beta   90.00
_cell.angle_gamma   90.00
#
_symmetry.space_group_name_H-M   'P 1'
#
loop_
_entity.id
_entity.type
_entity.pdbx_description
1 polymer ?
#
loop_
_entity_poly.entity_id
_entity_poly.type
_entity_poly.pdbx_seq_one_letter_code
_entity_poly.pdbx_strand_id
1 'polypeptide(L)'
;MAAGNLGTISLDDADVDYDDYVGVLEGGVLNRSERMLDAYTDLESQFRDQFEEEVTEDPDRHLDSSDGVEAFRTELADVYEERLYPTLSSAGEEDIGGYAEFQDTMRTLSELNYVRFYEQLEDGRSAVSKTRNHSSNALTLLNEVGEILTEKGYTHETKEPIKERFSESKRQLKAANRRRHAASATVKRCYFYYFTGELLREKYGLEPAEYRYVDFDEPIRERLDRVREEFVRQAKQISHGRRSLQHKIEYIKKNYDL
;
A
#
# COMPACT_ATOMS: atom_id res chain seq x y z
N MET A 1 -16.18 -23.85 8.35
CA MET A 1 -15.77 -24.56 7.12
C MET A 1 -14.57 -25.43 7.46
N ALA A 2 -14.43 -26.61 6.85
CA ALA A 2 -13.36 -27.54 7.21
C ALA A 2 -12.01 -26.99 6.73
N ALA A 3 -11.06 -26.79 7.65
CA ALA A 3 -9.69 -26.31 7.44
C ALA A 3 -8.77 -27.31 6.70
N GLY A 4 -9.32 -28.10 5.77
CA GLY A 4 -8.61 -29.15 5.07
C GLY A 4 -7.94 -28.65 3.79
N ASN A 5 -6.62 -28.46 3.85
CA ASN A 5 -5.66 -28.21 2.74
C ASN A 5 -5.18 -26.76 2.50
N LEU A 6 -5.22 -25.86 3.49
CA LEU A 6 -4.44 -24.62 3.37
C LEU A 6 -2.96 -24.91 3.64
N GLY A 7 -2.10 -24.47 2.70
CA GLY A 7 -0.64 -24.58 2.80
C GLY A 7 -0.01 -23.33 3.39
N THR A 8 1.31 -23.30 3.49
CA THR A 8 2.03 -22.05 3.80
C THR A 8 2.05 -21.16 2.56
N ILE A 9 1.78 -19.86 2.74
CA ILE A 9 1.79 -18.85 1.69
C ILE A 9 3.22 -18.35 1.48
N SER A 10 3.65 -18.34 0.23
CA SER A 10 4.85 -17.64 -0.25
C SER A 10 4.47 -16.33 -0.96
N LEU A 11 5.30 -15.30 -0.84
CA LEU A 11 5.18 -14.04 -1.59
C LEU A 11 5.35 -14.23 -3.11
N ASP A 12 5.81 -15.39 -3.57
CA ASP A 12 5.94 -15.74 -4.98
C ASP A 12 4.80 -16.65 -5.48
N ASP A 13 3.89 -17.07 -4.61
CA ASP A 13 2.71 -17.82 -5.02
C ASP A 13 1.81 -16.94 -5.88
N ALA A 14 1.30 -17.53 -6.96
CA ALA A 14 0.29 -16.90 -7.81
C ALA A 14 -1.07 -17.55 -7.51
N ASP A 15 -2.13 -16.75 -7.61
CA ASP A 15 -3.53 -17.21 -7.45
C ASP A 15 -3.86 -17.76 -6.05
N VAL A 16 -3.33 -17.13 -5.00
CA VAL A 16 -3.69 -17.43 -3.61
C VAL A 16 -5.08 -16.87 -3.29
N ASP A 17 -5.97 -17.72 -2.78
CA ASP A 17 -7.29 -17.30 -2.28
C ASP A 17 -7.17 -16.87 -0.81
N TYR A 18 -6.81 -15.60 -0.59
CA TYR A 18 -6.59 -15.04 0.75
C TYR A 18 -7.87 -15.06 1.61
N ASP A 19 -9.07 -15.05 1.01
CA ASP A 19 -10.34 -15.06 1.73
C ASP A 19 -10.51 -16.35 2.57
N ASP A 20 -10.06 -17.49 2.04
CA ASP A 20 -10.09 -18.76 2.76
C ASP A 20 -9.17 -18.73 4.00
N TYR A 21 -7.98 -18.16 3.88
CA TYR A 21 -7.04 -18.01 5.01
C TYR A 21 -7.57 -17.03 6.06
N VAL A 22 -8.07 -15.88 5.62
CA VAL A 22 -8.68 -14.87 6.49
C VAL A 22 -9.85 -15.48 7.25
N GLY A 23 -10.76 -16.18 6.57
CA GLY A 23 -11.92 -16.81 7.20
C GLY A 23 -11.55 -17.90 8.22
N VAL A 24 -10.48 -18.67 7.97
CA VAL A 24 -9.96 -19.65 8.94
C VAL A 24 -9.37 -18.96 10.17
N LEU A 25 -8.57 -17.92 9.99
CA LEU A 25 -7.89 -17.23 11.09
C LEU A 25 -8.86 -16.38 11.92
N GLU A 26 -9.75 -15.62 11.28
CA GLU A 26 -10.83 -14.90 11.95
C GLU A 26 -11.74 -15.85 12.72
N GLY A 27 -12.16 -16.96 12.09
CA GLY A 27 -12.93 -17.99 12.77
C GLY A 27 -12.18 -18.58 13.97
N GLY A 28 -10.85 -18.75 13.88
CA GLY A 28 -10.00 -19.22 14.96
C GLY A 28 -9.97 -18.26 16.16
N VAL A 29 -9.92 -16.95 15.92
CA VAL A 29 -9.99 -15.93 16.99
C VAL A 29 -11.41 -15.84 17.54
N LEU A 30 -12.42 -15.74 16.67
CA LEU A 30 -13.84 -15.60 17.04
C LEU A 30 -14.34 -16.76 17.93
N ASN A 31 -13.92 -17.99 17.62
CA ASN A 31 -14.28 -19.16 18.41
C ASN A 31 -13.72 -19.13 19.85
N ARG A 32 -12.76 -18.25 20.14
CA ARG A 32 -12.12 -18.10 21.44
C ARG A 32 -12.54 -16.82 22.15
N SER A 33 -12.58 -15.70 21.43
CA SER A 33 -13.06 -14.43 21.94
C SER A 33 -13.56 -13.53 20.80
N GLU A 34 -14.87 -13.29 20.78
CA GLU A 34 -15.51 -12.29 19.92
C GLU A 34 -14.99 -10.89 20.25
N ARG A 35 -14.83 -10.57 21.55
CA ARG A 35 -14.33 -9.27 22.01
C ARG A 35 -12.94 -8.93 21.48
N MET A 36 -12.03 -9.91 21.40
CA MET A 36 -10.70 -9.69 20.84
C MET A 36 -10.78 -9.36 19.35
N LEU A 37 -11.60 -10.08 18.60
CA LEU A 37 -11.77 -9.85 17.17
C LEU A 37 -12.45 -8.50 16.89
N ASP A 38 -13.49 -8.17 17.65
CA ASP A 38 -14.20 -6.88 17.55
C ASP A 38 -13.27 -5.70 17.85
N ALA A 39 -12.51 -5.77 18.94
CA ALA A 39 -11.57 -4.71 19.30
C ALA A 39 -10.52 -4.44 18.22
N TYR A 40 -10.03 -5.51 17.58
CA TYR A 40 -9.12 -5.39 16.44
C TYR A 40 -9.83 -4.81 15.20
N THR A 41 -11.01 -5.31 14.86
CA THR A 41 -11.79 -4.88 13.68
C THR A 41 -12.23 -3.41 13.77
N ASP A 42 -12.56 -2.93 14.97
CA ASP A 42 -12.87 -1.53 15.24
C ASP A 42 -11.67 -0.62 15.01
N LEU A 43 -10.48 -1.08 15.40
CA LEU A 43 -9.25 -0.33 15.23
C LEU A 43 -8.80 -0.28 13.77
N GLU A 44 -8.86 -1.42 13.10
CA GLU A 44 -8.66 -1.52 11.66
C GLU A 44 -9.58 -0.56 10.89
N SER A 45 -10.86 -0.53 11.25
CA SER A 45 -11.84 0.36 10.61
C SER A 45 -11.48 1.83 10.78
N GLN A 46 -11.01 2.24 11.96
CA GLN A 46 -10.57 3.62 12.20
C GLN A 46 -9.35 4.00 11.33
N PHE A 47 -8.34 3.13 11.25
CA PHE A 47 -7.17 3.40 10.41
C PHE A 47 -7.53 3.38 8.92
N ARG A 48 -8.43 2.48 8.49
CA ARG A 48 -8.93 2.47 7.12
C ARG A 48 -9.57 3.82 6.76
N ASP A 49 -10.45 4.33 7.62
CA ASP A 49 -11.15 5.58 7.38
C ASP A 49 -10.17 6.77 7.39
N GLN A 50 -9.22 6.79 8.34
CA GLN A 50 -8.13 7.76 8.37
C GLN A 50 -7.31 7.75 7.07
N PHE A 51 -6.93 6.58 6.56
CA PHE A 51 -6.16 6.50 5.32
C PHE A 51 -6.93 7.04 4.11
N GLU A 52 -8.24 6.79 4.03
CA GLU A 52 -9.08 7.33 2.94
C GLU A 52 -9.21 8.86 3.01
N GLU A 53 -9.27 9.44 4.21
CA GLU A 53 -9.25 10.90 4.39
C GLU A 53 -7.90 11.49 3.94
N GLU A 54 -6.80 10.87 4.38
CA GLU A 54 -5.44 11.31 4.07
C GLU A 54 -5.09 11.20 2.59
N VAL A 55 -5.75 10.31 1.81
CA VAL A 55 -5.53 10.18 0.36
C VAL A 55 -5.60 11.53 -0.35
N THR A 56 -6.48 12.42 0.08
CA THR A 56 -6.65 13.74 -0.55
C THR A 56 -5.79 14.81 0.11
N GLU A 57 -5.69 14.80 1.44
CA GLU A 57 -5.03 15.85 2.22
C GLU A 57 -3.51 15.72 2.22
N ASP A 58 -3.01 14.53 2.52
CA ASP A 58 -1.58 14.21 2.56
C ASP A 58 -1.33 12.73 2.18
N PRO A 59 -1.33 12.41 0.88
CA PRO A 59 -1.07 11.05 0.40
C PRO A 59 0.35 10.57 0.69
N ASP A 60 1.25 11.46 1.10
CA ASP A 60 2.67 11.14 1.30
C ASP A 60 2.99 10.93 2.77
N ARG A 61 2.07 11.32 3.66
CA ARG A 61 2.18 11.10 5.10
C ARG A 61 2.65 9.69 5.39
N HIS A 62 3.74 9.58 6.14
CA HIS A 62 4.43 8.35 6.51
C HIS A 62 5.11 7.55 5.39
N LEU A 63 4.86 7.83 4.10
CA LEU A 63 5.42 7.05 3.00
C LEU A 63 6.63 7.71 2.34
N ASP A 64 6.80 9.02 2.54
CA ASP A 64 7.81 9.86 1.90
C ASP A 64 9.27 9.39 2.12
N SER A 65 9.51 8.72 3.24
CA SER A 65 10.83 8.32 3.73
C SER A 65 10.75 7.07 4.62
N SER A 66 11.89 6.42 4.84
CA SER A 66 11.98 5.32 5.80
C SER A 66 11.71 5.80 7.23
N ASP A 67 12.15 7.02 7.57
CA ASP A 67 11.89 7.62 8.89
C ASP A 67 10.40 7.90 9.09
N GLY A 68 9.69 8.35 8.05
CA GLY A 68 8.24 8.54 8.08
C GLY A 68 7.47 7.24 8.32
N VAL A 69 7.97 6.13 7.77
CA VAL A 69 7.42 4.79 7.98
C VAL A 69 7.65 4.32 9.42
N GLU A 70 8.84 4.55 9.99
CA GLU A 70 9.10 4.23 11.40
C GLU A 70 8.31 5.12 12.36
N ALA A 71 8.08 6.38 12.00
CA ALA A 71 7.17 7.25 12.75
C ALA A 71 5.75 6.67 12.77
N PHE A 72 5.25 6.13 11.64
CA PHE A 72 3.96 5.46 11.60
C PHE A 72 3.90 4.22 12.49
N ARG A 73 4.96 3.40 12.48
CA ARG A 73 5.07 2.25 13.40
C ARG A 73 4.99 2.68 14.86
N THR A 74 5.63 3.80 15.20
CA THR A 74 5.64 4.36 16.55
C THR A 74 4.25 4.87 16.94
N GLU A 75 3.59 5.65 16.08
CA GLU A 75 2.21 6.12 16.31
C GLU A 75 1.24 4.94 16.49
N LEU A 76 1.38 3.88 15.69
CA LEU A 76 0.58 2.67 15.83
C LEU A 76 0.83 1.97 17.16
N ALA A 77 2.09 1.87 17.59
CA ALA A 77 2.45 1.27 18.87
C ALA A 77 1.85 2.03 20.06
N ASP A 78 1.89 3.37 20.03
CA ASP A 78 1.29 4.20 21.07
C ASP A 78 -0.23 3.96 21.17
N VAL A 79 -0.92 3.93 20.03
CA VAL A 79 -2.36 3.59 19.96
C VAL A 79 -2.63 2.19 20.52
N TYR A 80 -1.75 1.23 20.27
CA TYR A 80 -1.92 -0.14 20.71
C TYR A 80 -1.74 -0.30 22.22
N GLU A 81 -0.72 0.35 22.80
CA GLU A 81 -0.50 0.38 24.24
C GLU A 81 -1.68 1.01 24.99
N GLU A 82 -2.25 2.09 24.45
CA GLU A 82 -3.36 2.78 25.10
C GLU A 82 -4.70 2.07 24.94
N ARG A 83 -4.94 1.41 23.79
CA ARG A 83 -6.29 0.96 23.40
C ARG A 83 -6.39 -0.52 23.12
N LEU A 84 -5.51 -1.06 22.27
CA LEU A 84 -5.65 -2.45 21.80
C LEU A 84 -5.23 -3.45 22.87
N TYR A 85 -3.99 -3.36 23.37
CA TYR A 85 -3.45 -4.35 24.30
C TYR A 85 -4.23 -4.47 25.62
N PRO A 86 -4.71 -3.37 26.25
CA PRO A 86 -5.55 -3.48 27.43
C PRO A 86 -6.84 -4.26 27.15
N THR A 87 -7.47 -4.02 26.00
CA THR A 87 -8.70 -4.69 25.58
C THR A 87 -8.46 -6.17 25.29
N LEU A 88 -7.38 -6.49 24.56
CA LEU A 88 -7.00 -7.88 24.29
C LEU A 88 -6.66 -8.65 25.56
N SER A 89 -5.95 -8.03 26.51
CA SER A 89 -5.58 -8.66 27.78
C SER A 89 -6.82 -8.93 28.65
N SER A 90 -7.72 -7.95 28.78
CA SER A 90 -8.98 -8.13 29.52
C SER A 90 -9.87 -9.20 28.88
N ALA A 91 -10.00 -9.20 27.56
CA ALA A 91 -10.74 -10.25 26.86
C ALA A 91 -10.07 -11.64 27.03
N GLY A 92 -8.73 -11.69 27.04
CA GLY A 92 -8.00 -12.91 27.34
C GLY A 92 -8.23 -13.46 28.75
N GLU A 93 -8.39 -12.60 29.76
CA GLU A 93 -8.70 -13.02 31.13
C GLU A 93 -10.16 -13.50 31.29
N GLU A 94 -11.09 -12.89 30.55
CA GLU A 94 -12.52 -13.13 30.70
C GLU A 94 -13.04 -14.27 29.82
N ASP A 95 -12.59 -14.33 28.57
CA ASP A 95 -13.12 -15.24 27.56
C ASP A 95 -12.26 -16.49 27.40
N ILE A 96 -10.96 -16.41 27.71
CA ILE A 96 -9.98 -17.47 27.43
C ILE A 96 -9.52 -18.12 28.73
N GLY A 97 -9.73 -19.44 28.84
CA GLY A 97 -9.57 -20.19 30.08
C GLY A 97 -8.11 -20.38 30.56
N GLY A 98 -7.12 -19.94 29.78
CA GLY A 98 -5.72 -20.04 30.18
C GLY A 98 -4.72 -19.36 29.23
N TYR A 99 -3.52 -19.08 29.76
CA TYR A 99 -2.47 -18.34 29.05
C TYR A 99 -2.00 -19.00 27.74
N ALA A 100 -1.99 -20.34 27.68
CA ALA A 100 -1.59 -21.05 26.47
C ALA A 100 -2.58 -20.83 25.31
N GLU A 101 -3.89 -20.84 25.59
CA GLU A 101 -4.91 -20.56 24.59
C GLU A 101 -4.91 -19.08 24.18
N PHE A 102 -4.63 -18.19 25.14
CA PHE A 102 -4.46 -16.76 24.86
C PHE A 102 -3.28 -16.52 23.91
N GLN A 103 -2.13 -17.15 24.18
CA GLN A 103 -0.96 -17.10 23.30
C GLN A 103 -1.24 -17.64 21.90
N ASP A 104 -1.94 -18.78 21.76
CA ASP A 104 -2.34 -19.28 20.43
C ASP A 104 -3.33 -18.33 19.72
N THR A 105 -4.18 -17.62 20.47
CA THR A 105 -5.09 -16.60 19.92
C THR A 105 -4.33 -15.38 19.43
N MET A 106 -3.37 -14.88 20.21
CA MET A 106 -2.49 -13.78 19.80
C MET A 106 -1.65 -14.16 18.58
N ARG A 107 -1.17 -15.41 18.50
CA ARG A 107 -0.51 -15.96 17.31
C ARG A 107 -1.43 -15.95 16.10
N THR A 108 -2.66 -16.46 16.25
CA THR A 108 -3.67 -16.47 15.18
C THR A 108 -3.98 -15.05 14.69
N LEU A 109 -4.09 -14.08 15.61
CA LEU A 109 -4.35 -12.67 15.27
C LEU A 109 -3.16 -11.99 14.58
N SER A 110 -1.93 -12.28 15.03
CA SER A 110 -0.72 -11.79 14.37
C SER A 110 -0.59 -12.40 12.97
N GLU A 111 -0.86 -13.69 12.83
CA GLU A 111 -0.85 -14.41 11.55
C GLU A 111 -1.89 -13.85 10.57
N LEU A 112 -3.11 -13.57 11.05
CA LEU A 112 -4.16 -12.90 10.26
C LEU A 112 -3.66 -11.60 9.63
N ASN A 113 -2.89 -10.82 10.38
CA ASN A 113 -2.33 -9.58 9.89
C ASN A 113 -1.29 -9.80 8.79
N TYR A 114 -0.44 -10.82 8.87
CA TYR A 114 0.49 -11.13 7.78
C TYR A 114 -0.22 -11.64 6.52
N VAL A 115 -1.27 -12.45 6.67
CA VAL A 115 -2.08 -12.91 5.53
C VAL A 115 -2.74 -11.72 4.83
N ARG A 116 -3.37 -10.82 5.59
CA ARG A 116 -3.95 -9.58 5.03
C ARG A 116 -2.88 -8.65 4.45
N PHE A 117 -1.69 -8.62 5.03
CA PHE A 117 -0.56 -7.90 4.45
C PHE A 117 -0.20 -8.46 3.06
N TYR A 118 -0.13 -9.78 2.87
CA TYR A 118 0.17 -10.39 1.58
C TYR A 118 -0.86 -10.04 0.51
N GLU A 119 -2.15 -10.16 0.84
CA GLU A 119 -3.25 -9.70 -0.01
C GLU A 119 -3.07 -8.23 -0.41
N GLN A 120 -2.87 -7.34 0.58
CA GLN A 120 -2.72 -5.91 0.31
C GLN A 120 -1.43 -5.58 -0.46
N LEU A 121 -0.36 -6.36 -0.30
CA LEU A 121 0.89 -6.14 -1.01
C LEU A 121 0.70 -6.32 -2.53
N GLU A 122 -0.08 -7.31 -2.95
CA GLU A 122 -0.46 -7.49 -4.36
C GLU A 122 -1.26 -6.30 -4.89
N ASP A 123 -2.26 -5.86 -4.13
CA ASP A 123 -3.06 -4.68 -4.46
C ASP A 123 -2.21 -3.41 -4.55
N GLY A 124 -1.29 -3.21 -3.59
CA GLY A 124 -0.36 -2.09 -3.55
C GLY A 124 0.56 -2.08 -4.77
N ARG A 125 1.14 -3.22 -5.13
CA ARG A 125 1.95 -3.39 -6.35
C ARG A 125 1.13 -3.06 -7.61
N SER A 126 -0.09 -3.57 -7.69
CA SER A 126 -1.00 -3.33 -8.81
C SER A 126 -1.35 -1.84 -8.95
N ALA A 127 -1.71 -1.18 -7.85
CA ALA A 127 -2.06 0.24 -7.80
C ALA A 127 -0.89 1.15 -8.21
N VAL A 128 0.30 0.88 -7.67
CA VAL A 128 1.53 1.62 -8.01
C VAL A 128 1.93 1.39 -9.47
N SER A 129 1.84 0.15 -9.97
CA SER A 129 2.11 -0.18 -11.38
C SER A 129 1.19 0.56 -12.35
N LYS A 130 -0.12 0.62 -12.04
CA LYS A 130 -1.08 1.40 -12.82
C LYS A 130 -0.70 2.89 -12.86
N THR A 131 -0.26 3.46 -11.74
CA THR A 131 0.23 4.85 -11.67
C THR A 131 1.46 5.05 -12.57
N ARG A 132 2.45 4.15 -12.48
CA ARG A 132 3.66 4.13 -13.28
C ARG A 132 3.39 4.07 -14.79
N ASN A 133 2.42 3.26 -15.21
CA ASN A 133 2.08 3.15 -16.63
C ASN A 133 1.59 4.49 -17.20
N HIS A 134 0.73 5.21 -16.47
CA HIS A 134 0.25 6.51 -16.90
C HIS A 134 1.32 7.60 -16.88
N SER A 135 2.16 7.64 -15.85
CA SER A 135 3.27 8.61 -15.78
C SER A 135 4.29 8.36 -16.89
N SER A 136 4.62 7.09 -17.17
CA SER A 136 5.53 6.69 -18.25
C SER A 136 4.97 7.06 -19.63
N ASN A 137 3.70 6.74 -19.90
CA ASN A 137 3.05 7.12 -21.17
C ASN A 137 3.05 8.64 -21.39
N ALA A 138 2.81 9.42 -20.32
CA ALA A 138 2.87 10.87 -20.41
C ALA A 138 4.27 11.38 -20.81
N LEU A 139 5.32 10.78 -20.24
CA LEU A 139 6.71 11.14 -20.53
C LEU A 139 7.12 10.74 -21.95
N THR A 140 6.71 9.56 -22.42
CA THR A 140 6.92 9.12 -23.81
C THR A 140 6.35 10.14 -24.80
N LEU A 141 5.10 10.56 -24.60
CA LEU A 141 4.46 11.57 -25.47
C LEU A 141 5.20 12.91 -25.46
N LEU A 142 5.77 13.32 -24.32
CA LEU A 142 6.55 14.56 -24.21
C LEU A 142 7.92 14.44 -24.88
N ASN A 143 8.53 13.26 -24.84
CA ASN A 143 9.78 12.98 -25.54
C ASN A 143 9.56 13.03 -27.06
N GLU A 144 8.50 12.38 -27.56
CA GLU A 144 8.11 12.47 -28.98
C GLU A 144 7.88 13.91 -29.43
N VAL A 145 7.24 14.75 -28.62
CA VAL A 145 7.11 16.18 -28.93
C VAL A 145 8.47 16.86 -28.99
N GLY A 146 9.40 16.52 -28.09
CA GLY A 146 10.76 17.03 -28.12
C GLY A 146 11.51 16.66 -29.41
N GLU A 147 11.37 15.43 -29.86
CA GLU A 147 11.95 14.93 -31.12
C GLU A 147 11.37 15.69 -32.31
N ILE A 148 10.04 15.79 -32.41
CA ILE A 148 9.39 16.54 -33.51
C ILE A 148 9.86 18.00 -33.54
N LEU A 149 9.92 18.67 -32.39
CA LEU A 149 10.37 20.06 -32.30
C LEU A 149 11.84 20.23 -32.70
N THR A 150 12.67 19.21 -32.47
CA THR A 150 14.10 19.24 -32.81
C THR A 150 14.32 18.93 -34.30
N GLU A 151 13.62 17.95 -34.85
CA GLU A 151 13.84 17.46 -36.22
C GLU A 151 13.10 18.29 -37.27
N LYS A 152 11.86 18.69 -36.97
CA LYS A 152 10.93 19.28 -37.96
C LYS A 152 10.50 20.69 -37.60
N GLY A 153 10.74 21.12 -36.35
CA GLY A 153 10.24 22.38 -35.82
C GLY A 153 8.72 22.39 -35.66
N TYR A 154 8.20 23.54 -35.24
CA TYR A 154 6.76 23.76 -35.13
C TYR A 154 6.22 24.47 -36.39
N THR A 155 5.58 23.69 -37.26
CA THR A 155 5.09 24.11 -38.59
C THR A 155 3.60 23.76 -38.73
N HIS A 156 2.98 24.08 -39.87
CA HIS A 156 1.58 23.70 -40.11
C HIS A 156 1.37 22.18 -40.01
N GLU A 157 2.33 21.37 -40.49
CA GLU A 157 2.24 19.92 -40.51
C GLU A 157 2.44 19.29 -39.13
N THR A 158 3.29 19.88 -38.28
CA THR A 158 3.59 19.35 -36.94
C THR A 158 2.71 19.91 -35.83
N LYS A 159 1.99 21.01 -36.09
CA LYS A 159 1.12 21.70 -35.13
C LYS A 159 0.06 20.81 -34.51
N GLU A 160 -0.75 20.12 -35.31
CA GLU A 160 -1.81 19.24 -34.79
C GLU A 160 -1.25 17.99 -34.08
N PRO A 161 -0.26 17.27 -34.64
CA PRO A 161 0.39 16.16 -33.93
C PRO A 161 0.97 16.52 -32.56
N ILE A 162 1.53 17.73 -32.41
CA ILE A 162 2.08 18.22 -31.14
C ILE A 162 0.96 18.54 -30.14
N LYS A 163 -0.10 19.23 -30.59
CA LYS A 163 -1.26 19.55 -29.73
C LYS A 163 -1.96 18.30 -29.21
N GLU A 164 -2.12 17.29 -30.05
CA GLU A 164 -2.70 16.00 -29.67
C GLU A 164 -1.87 15.34 -28.56
N ARG A 165 -0.55 15.24 -28.76
CA ARG A 165 0.37 14.66 -27.76
C ARG A 165 0.39 15.43 -26.45
N PHE A 166 0.35 16.76 -26.47
CA PHE A 166 0.23 17.55 -25.24
C PHE A 166 -1.09 17.30 -24.52
N SER A 167 -2.18 17.24 -25.27
CA SER A 167 -3.52 16.99 -24.71
C SER A 167 -3.56 15.61 -24.06
N GLU A 168 -3.01 14.59 -24.73
CA GLU A 168 -2.95 13.24 -24.21
C GLU A 168 -1.97 13.14 -23.02
N SER A 169 -0.77 13.70 -23.10
CA SER A 169 0.18 13.74 -21.97
C SER A 169 -0.44 14.40 -20.73
N LYS A 170 -1.17 15.50 -20.91
CA LYS A 170 -1.91 16.16 -19.82
C LYS A 170 -2.97 15.24 -19.20
N ARG A 171 -3.72 14.50 -20.01
CA ARG A 171 -4.70 13.51 -19.53
C ARG A 171 -4.01 12.40 -18.75
N GLN A 172 -2.91 11.86 -19.27
CA GLN A 172 -2.11 10.82 -18.65
C GLN A 172 -1.52 11.28 -17.31
N LEU A 173 -0.96 12.49 -17.21
CA LEU A 173 -0.46 13.05 -15.93
C LEU A 173 -1.59 13.27 -14.90
N LYS A 174 -2.78 13.69 -15.35
CA LYS A 174 -3.94 13.83 -14.46
C LYS A 174 -4.41 12.46 -13.95
N ALA A 175 -4.40 11.45 -14.82
CA ALA A 175 -4.77 10.08 -14.49
C ALA A 175 -3.76 9.43 -13.53
N ALA A 176 -2.46 9.63 -13.78
CA ALA A 176 -1.38 9.19 -12.90
C ALA A 176 -1.52 9.80 -11.50
N ASN A 177 -1.76 11.13 -11.42
CA ASN A 177 -1.95 11.78 -10.12
C ASN A 177 -3.12 11.19 -9.33
N ARG A 178 -4.30 11.06 -9.95
CA ARG A 178 -5.47 10.48 -9.26
C ARG A 178 -5.22 9.04 -8.78
N ARG A 179 -4.60 8.21 -9.62
CA ARG A 179 -4.27 6.83 -9.25
C ARG A 179 -3.23 6.77 -8.16
N ARG A 180 -2.27 7.70 -8.15
CA ARG A 180 -1.31 7.82 -7.06
C ARG A 180 -2.00 8.11 -5.74
N HIS A 181 -2.92 9.07 -5.70
CA HIS A 181 -3.72 9.35 -4.50
C HIS A 181 -4.42 8.07 -4.03
N ALA A 182 -5.16 7.38 -4.90
CA ALA A 182 -5.81 6.12 -4.54
C ALA A 182 -4.82 5.03 -4.06
N ALA A 183 -3.63 4.94 -4.65
CA ALA A 183 -2.60 3.99 -4.24
C ALA A 183 -2.05 4.27 -2.83
N SER A 184 -2.12 5.51 -2.34
CA SER A 184 -1.66 5.87 -0.99
C SER A 184 -2.33 5.02 0.08
N ALA A 185 -3.66 4.94 0.09
CA ALA A 185 -4.39 4.18 1.10
C ALA A 185 -3.97 2.71 1.08
N THR A 186 -3.86 2.09 -0.10
CA THR A 186 -3.44 0.70 -0.24
C THR A 186 -2.03 0.47 0.32
N VAL A 187 -1.07 1.35 0.01
CA VAL A 187 0.31 1.22 0.53
C VAL A 187 0.35 1.42 2.06
N LYS A 188 -0.43 2.37 2.60
CA LYS A 188 -0.57 2.55 4.05
C LYS A 188 -1.17 1.32 4.73
N ARG A 189 -2.18 0.68 4.12
CA ARG A 189 -2.76 -0.59 4.60
C ARG A 189 -1.74 -1.73 4.63
N CYS A 190 -0.85 -1.82 3.65
CA CYS A 190 0.26 -2.79 3.68
C CYS A 190 1.11 -2.60 4.95
N TYR A 191 1.55 -1.38 5.22
CA TYR A 191 2.33 -1.08 6.43
C TYR A 191 1.53 -1.29 7.71
N PHE A 192 0.24 -0.94 7.73
CA PHE A 192 -0.63 -1.16 8.88
C PHE A 192 -0.69 -2.65 9.25
N TYR A 193 -0.99 -3.53 8.30
CA TYR A 193 -1.06 -4.96 8.58
C TYR A 193 0.30 -5.55 8.95
N TYR A 194 1.36 -5.18 8.23
CA TYR A 194 2.71 -5.63 8.56
C TYR A 194 3.12 -5.21 9.99
N PHE A 195 2.95 -3.93 10.34
CA PHE A 195 3.31 -3.43 11.67
C PHE A 195 2.43 -3.99 12.78
N THR A 196 1.13 -4.17 12.52
CA THR A 196 0.25 -4.85 13.48
C THR A 196 0.77 -6.25 13.78
N GLY A 197 1.11 -7.04 12.75
CA GLY A 197 1.69 -8.37 12.90
C GLY A 197 2.96 -8.35 13.75
N GLU A 198 3.89 -7.44 13.45
CA GLU A 198 5.16 -7.26 14.18
C GLU A 198 4.95 -6.83 15.63
N LEU A 199 4.10 -5.84 15.88
CA LEU A 199 3.82 -5.30 17.21
C LEU A 199 3.15 -6.33 18.12
N LEU A 200 2.22 -7.14 17.59
CA LEU A 200 1.64 -8.25 18.35
C LEU A 200 2.68 -9.32 18.66
N ARG A 201 3.56 -9.64 17.71
CA ARG A 201 4.66 -10.59 17.89
C ARG A 201 5.60 -10.14 19.00
N GLU A 202 6.03 -8.89 18.97
CA GLU A 202 6.92 -8.29 19.96
C GLU A 202 6.29 -8.22 21.35
N LYS A 203 5.03 -7.76 21.44
CA LYS A 203 4.33 -7.58 22.72
C LYS A 203 4.14 -8.90 23.47
N TYR A 204 3.81 -9.96 22.73
CA TYR A 204 3.41 -11.25 23.32
C TYR A 204 4.48 -12.34 23.20
N GLY A 205 5.62 -12.05 22.59
CA GLY A 205 6.74 -12.98 22.45
C GLY A 205 6.43 -14.16 21.53
N LEU A 206 5.75 -13.90 20.41
CA LEU A 206 5.30 -14.94 19.47
C LEU A 206 6.46 -15.32 18.54
N GLU A 207 6.74 -16.62 18.37
CA GLU A 207 7.85 -17.06 17.55
C GLU A 207 7.41 -17.28 16.09
N PRO A 208 8.11 -16.73 15.08
CA PRO A 208 7.76 -16.91 13.66
C PRO A 208 7.62 -18.37 13.22
N ALA A 209 8.41 -19.27 13.80
CA ALA A 209 8.37 -20.70 13.50
C ALA A 209 7.06 -21.41 13.92
N GLU A 210 6.21 -20.74 14.70
CA GLU A 210 4.93 -21.29 15.17
C GLU A 210 3.74 -20.90 14.27
N TYR A 211 3.96 -20.03 13.28
CA TYR A 211 2.95 -19.62 12.31
C TYR A 211 2.67 -20.77 11.34
N ARG A 212 1.40 -20.95 10.97
CA ARG A 212 0.91 -22.10 10.20
C ARG A 212 0.90 -21.84 8.70
N TYR A 213 0.64 -20.60 8.30
CA TYR A 213 0.30 -20.18 6.95
C TYR A 213 1.24 -19.12 6.40
N VAL A 214 2.16 -18.56 7.19
CA VAL A 214 3.04 -17.47 6.78
C VAL A 214 4.49 -17.92 6.83
N ASP A 215 5.19 -17.83 5.68
CA ASP A 215 6.64 -18.03 5.62
C ASP A 215 7.38 -16.72 5.92
N PHE A 216 8.25 -16.74 6.94
CA PHE A 216 9.08 -15.61 7.37
C PHE A 216 10.52 -15.67 6.87
N ASP A 217 10.92 -16.74 6.17
CA ASP A 217 12.25 -16.80 5.53
C ASP A 217 12.34 -15.87 4.30
N GLU A 218 11.20 -15.31 3.89
CA GLU A 218 11.12 -14.38 2.78
C GLU A 218 11.43 -12.93 3.19
N PRO A 219 11.98 -12.11 2.29
CA PRO A 219 12.35 -10.73 2.57
C PRO A 219 11.12 -9.80 2.55
N ILE A 220 10.16 -10.03 3.43
CA ILE A 220 8.87 -9.31 3.53
C ILE A 220 9.08 -7.80 3.55
N ARG A 221 9.92 -7.32 4.47
CA ARG A 221 10.22 -5.90 4.65
C ARG A 221 10.83 -5.26 3.39
N GLU A 222 11.73 -5.96 2.72
CA GLU A 222 12.32 -5.45 1.48
C GLU A 222 11.29 -5.34 0.36
N ARG A 223 10.35 -6.30 0.24
CA ARG A 223 9.28 -6.23 -0.77
C ARG A 223 8.35 -5.04 -0.51
N LEU A 224 7.98 -4.83 0.75
CA LEU A 224 7.16 -3.68 1.16
C LEU A 224 7.87 -2.35 0.87
N ASP A 225 9.15 -2.23 1.22
CA ASP A 225 9.94 -1.01 0.97
C ASP A 225 10.08 -0.71 -0.53
N ARG A 226 10.21 -1.73 -1.39
CA ARG A 226 10.21 -1.53 -2.86
C ARG A 226 8.89 -0.93 -3.36
N VAL A 227 7.75 -1.34 -2.81
CA VAL A 227 6.44 -0.78 -3.18
C VAL A 227 6.36 0.70 -2.79
N ARG A 228 6.79 1.04 -1.57
CA ARG A 228 6.87 2.42 -1.09
C ARG A 228 7.80 3.28 -1.95
N GLU A 229 9.01 2.81 -2.22
CA GLU A 229 9.97 3.53 -3.03
C GLU A 229 9.45 3.84 -4.43
N GLU A 230 8.77 2.88 -5.05
CA GLU A 230 8.14 3.08 -6.34
C GLU A 230 6.98 4.09 -6.23
N PHE A 231 6.15 4.01 -5.19
CA PHE A 231 5.09 4.99 -4.93
C PHE A 231 5.64 6.44 -4.79
N VAL A 232 6.72 6.63 -4.03
CA VAL A 232 7.39 7.93 -3.87
C VAL A 232 8.02 8.39 -5.17
N ARG A 233 8.64 7.48 -5.93
CA ARG A 233 9.20 7.75 -7.26
C ARG A 233 8.13 8.30 -8.22
N GLN A 234 6.90 7.82 -8.13
CA GLN A 234 5.80 8.30 -8.97
C GLN A 234 5.47 9.78 -8.74
N ALA A 235 5.58 10.31 -7.52
CA ALA A 235 5.39 11.75 -7.27
C ALA A 235 6.41 12.58 -8.07
N LYS A 236 7.69 12.15 -8.03
CA LYS A 236 8.79 12.81 -8.74
C LYS A 236 8.59 12.75 -10.26
N GLN A 237 8.16 11.61 -10.80
CA GLN A 237 7.90 11.43 -12.23
C GLN A 237 6.73 12.30 -12.71
N ILE A 238 5.62 12.35 -11.97
CA ILE A 238 4.46 13.19 -12.31
C ILE A 238 4.84 14.67 -12.29
N SER A 239 5.57 15.11 -11.25
CA SER A 239 6.07 16.49 -11.14
C SER A 239 7.02 16.84 -12.28
N HIS A 240 7.94 15.95 -12.64
CA HIS A 240 8.82 16.12 -13.79
C HIS A 240 8.04 16.23 -15.10
N GLY A 241 7.07 15.34 -15.34
CA GLY A 241 6.23 15.37 -16.53
C GLY A 241 5.43 16.66 -16.66
N ARG A 242 4.87 17.18 -15.56
CA ARG A 242 4.18 18.48 -15.54
C ARG A 242 5.10 19.64 -15.92
N ARG A 243 6.30 19.68 -15.35
CA ARG A 243 7.31 20.70 -15.70
C ARG A 243 7.75 20.60 -17.16
N SER A 244 8.02 19.39 -17.64
CA SER A 244 8.39 19.13 -19.04
C SER A 244 7.30 19.59 -20.01
N LEU A 245 6.03 19.26 -19.74
CA LEU A 245 4.88 19.74 -20.51
C LEU A 245 4.84 21.28 -20.55
N GLN A 246 4.95 21.94 -19.40
CA GLN A 246 4.94 23.40 -19.32
C GLN A 246 6.09 24.02 -20.11
N HIS A 247 7.32 23.55 -19.91
CA HIS A 247 8.51 24.06 -20.61
C HIS A 247 8.38 23.94 -22.13
N LYS A 248 7.86 22.82 -22.64
CA LYS A 248 7.68 22.63 -24.09
C LYS A 248 6.60 23.56 -24.66
N ILE A 249 5.51 23.79 -23.91
CA ILE A 249 4.49 24.77 -24.29
C ILE A 249 5.08 26.19 -24.35
N GLU A 250 5.86 26.58 -23.34
CA GLU A 250 6.52 27.89 -23.28
C GLU A 250 7.55 28.05 -24.41
N TYR A 251 8.33 27.00 -24.70
CA TYR A 251 9.26 26.98 -25.83
C TYR A 251 8.54 27.28 -27.15
N ILE A 252 7.39 26.66 -27.40
CA ILE A 252 6.65 26.90 -28.63
C ILE A 252 6.17 28.34 -28.69
N LYS A 253 5.54 28.85 -27.62
CA LYS A 253 5.06 30.24 -27.54
C LYS A 253 6.15 31.28 -27.74
N LYS A 254 7.37 30.99 -27.29
CA LYS A 254 8.51 31.92 -27.39
C LYS A 254 9.15 31.93 -28.77
N ASN A 255 9.22 30.78 -29.44
CA ASN A 255 10.01 30.61 -30.66
C ASN A 255 9.17 30.56 -31.94
N TYR A 256 7.85 30.45 -31.81
CA TYR A 256 6.93 30.36 -32.93
C TYR A 256 5.76 31.32 -32.68
N ASP A 257 5.51 32.22 -33.64
CA ASP A 257 4.37 33.14 -33.60
C ASP A 257 3.07 32.33 -33.49
N LEU A 258 2.46 32.39 -32.30
CA LEU A 258 1.22 31.71 -31.93
C LEU A 258 0.12 32.72 -31.63
#